data_AF-A0A413VS36-F1
#
_entry.id   AF-A0A413VS36-F1
#
_cell.length_a   1.000
_cell.length_b   1.000
_cell.length_c   1.000
_cell.angle_alpha   90.00
_cell.angle_beta   90.00
_cell.angle_gamma   90.00
#
_symmetry.space_group_name_H-M   'P 1'
#
loop_
_entity.id
_entity.type
_entity.pdbx_description
1 polymer ?
#
loop_
_entity_poly.entity_id
_entity_poly.type
_entity_poly.pdbx_seq_one_letter_code
_entity_poly.pdbx_strand_id
1 'polypeptide(L)'
;MRKIIFIITLAVNVSILMQAQPRVPTRVIILTGKGQLTSQNVEVQMDWRGVLLTRFNQPLENATIEIVNADGKVTYQQDIDAKTDDAISIELSPNKPGKYTIEIISPQGTLEGEFYLYN
;
A
#
# COMPACT_ATOMS: atom_id res chain seq x y z
N MET A 1 29.35 3.48 -59.32
CA MET A 1 30.01 3.30 -58.01
C MET A 1 28.97 3.53 -56.91
N ARG A 2 28.43 2.47 -56.30
CA ARG A 2 27.37 2.54 -55.27
C ARG A 2 28.02 2.79 -53.90
N LYS A 3 27.60 3.86 -53.20
CA LYS A 3 28.01 4.14 -51.81
C LYS A 3 27.09 3.37 -50.88
N ILE A 4 27.64 2.42 -50.13
CA ILE A 4 26.92 1.69 -49.08
C ILE A 4 27.12 2.46 -47.78
N ILE A 5 26.04 2.94 -47.19
CA ILE A 5 26.03 3.61 -45.89
C ILE A 5 25.70 2.55 -44.85
N PHE A 6 26.65 2.26 -43.95
CA PHE A 6 26.42 1.41 -42.79
C PHE A 6 25.98 2.29 -41.62
N ILE A 7 24.73 2.15 -41.18
CA ILE A 7 24.25 2.77 -39.94
C ILE A 7 24.44 1.74 -38.84
N ILE A 8 25.39 2.01 -37.94
CA ILE A 8 25.59 1.21 -36.72
C ILE A 8 24.69 1.82 -35.64
N THR A 9 23.59 1.16 -35.32
CA THR A 9 22.71 1.57 -34.22
C THR A 9 23.26 0.99 -32.91
N LEU A 10 23.90 1.83 -32.11
CA LEU A 10 24.37 1.50 -30.77
C LEU A 10 23.17 1.50 -29.80
N ALA A 11 22.68 0.33 -29.42
CA ALA A 11 21.68 0.19 -28.37
C ALA A 11 22.34 0.36 -27.00
N VAL A 12 22.19 1.53 -26.40
CA VAL A 12 22.60 1.77 -25.00
C VAL A 12 21.57 1.12 -24.08
N ASN A 13 21.90 -0.06 -23.54
CA ASN A 13 21.14 -0.65 -22.44
C ASN A 13 21.47 0.10 -21.15
N VAL A 14 20.61 1.04 -20.76
CA VAL A 14 20.69 1.66 -19.43
C VAL A 14 20.03 0.71 -18.44
N SER A 15 20.83 -0.16 -17.84
CA SER A 15 20.39 -0.95 -16.69
C SER A 15 20.25 -0.01 -15.50
N ILE A 16 19.02 0.45 -15.22
CA ILE A 16 18.73 1.19 -14.00
C ILE A 16 18.92 0.21 -12.84
N LEU A 17 20.01 0.35 -12.11
CA LEU A 17 20.19 -0.28 -10.80
C LEU A 17 19.08 0.26 -9.88
N MET A 18 17.99 -0.48 -9.72
CA MET A 18 17.08 -0.29 -8.60
C MET A 18 17.89 -0.48 -7.33
N GLN A 19 18.30 0.63 -6.72
CA GLN A 19 18.87 0.59 -5.38
C GLN A 19 17.79 0.03 -4.46
N ALA A 20 18.01 -1.18 -3.96
CA ALA A 20 17.17 -1.75 -2.91
C ALA A 20 17.27 -0.83 -1.70
N GLN A 21 16.22 -0.05 -1.43
CA GLN A 21 16.11 0.75 -0.23
C GLN A 21 16.34 -0.16 1.00
N PRO A 22 17.05 0.31 2.04
CA PRO A 22 17.19 -0.43 3.28
C PRO A 22 15.79 -0.84 3.78
N ARG A 23 15.55 -2.14 3.93
CA ARG A 23 14.28 -2.65 4.46
C ARG A 23 14.20 -2.26 5.92
N VAL A 24 13.58 -1.11 6.18
CA VAL A 24 13.12 -0.73 7.52
C VAL A 24 12.28 -1.88 8.07
N PRO A 25 12.45 -2.31 9.33
CA PRO A 25 11.61 -3.37 9.90
C PRO A 25 10.15 -2.95 9.80
N THR A 26 9.38 -3.63 8.97
CA THR A 26 7.94 -3.44 8.84
C THR A 26 7.20 -4.62 9.42
N ARG A 27 6.05 -4.35 10.06
CA ARG A 27 5.11 -5.37 10.51
C ARG A 27 4.02 -5.50 9.46
N VAL A 28 3.82 -6.71 8.95
CA VAL A 28 2.68 -7.02 8.07
C VAL A 28 1.42 -7.06 8.94
N ILE A 29 0.39 -6.32 8.53
CA ILE A 29 -0.93 -6.35 9.14
C ILE A 29 -1.76 -7.41 8.39
N ILE A 30 -2.27 -8.39 9.13
CA ILE A 30 -3.08 -9.44 8.55
C ILE A 30 -4.50 -8.92 8.34
N LEU A 31 -4.91 -8.83 7.08
CA LEU A 31 -6.28 -8.47 6.72
C LEU A 31 -7.16 -9.70 6.62
N THR A 32 -8.39 -9.59 7.12
CA THR A 32 -9.46 -10.57 6.92
C THR A 32 -10.47 -9.97 5.96
N GLY A 33 -10.76 -10.70 4.88
CA GLY A 33 -11.73 -10.29 3.87
C GLY A 33 -13.14 -10.80 4.15
N LYS A 34 -14.14 -10.01 3.78
CA LYS A 34 -15.56 -10.40 3.68
C LYS A 34 -16.09 -9.98 2.30
N GLY A 35 -16.95 -10.80 1.71
CA GLY A 35 -17.45 -10.57 0.35
C GLY A 35 -16.50 -11.14 -0.70
N GLN A 36 -16.23 -10.38 -1.77
CA GLN A 36 -15.30 -10.79 -2.84
C GLN A 36 -13.85 -10.43 -2.51
N LEU A 37 -13.63 -9.51 -1.56
CA LEU A 37 -12.29 -9.16 -1.11
C LEU A 37 -11.73 -10.24 -0.18
N THR A 38 -10.44 -10.49 -0.34
CA THR A 38 -9.60 -11.42 0.42
C THR A 38 -8.31 -10.71 0.82
N SER A 39 -7.55 -11.30 1.73
CA SER A 39 -6.26 -10.76 2.20
C SER A 39 -5.20 -10.62 1.10
N GLN A 40 -5.45 -11.15 -0.10
CA GLN A 40 -4.53 -11.05 -1.24
C GLN A 40 -4.75 -9.77 -2.06
N ASN A 41 -5.92 -9.13 -1.94
CA ASN A 41 -6.27 -7.95 -2.74
C ASN A 41 -5.52 -6.70 -2.28
N VAL A 42 -5.22 -6.60 -0.99
CA VAL A 42 -4.49 -5.47 -0.39
C VAL A 42 -3.47 -5.99 0.62
N GLU A 43 -2.27 -5.44 0.57
CA GLU A 43 -1.23 -5.67 1.57
C GLU A 43 -1.04 -4.39 2.40
N VAL A 44 -1.03 -4.52 3.73
CA VAL A 44 -0.76 -3.39 4.62
C VAL A 44 0.45 -3.72 5.48
N GLN A 45 1.41 -2.80 5.51
CA GLN A 45 2.59 -2.88 6.35
C GLN A 45 2.70 -1.63 7.21
N MET A 46 3.16 -1.78 8.45
CA MET A 46 3.44 -0.67 9.35
C MET A 46 4.94 -0.57 9.62
N ASP A 47 5.53 0.61 9.48
CA ASP A 47 6.91 0.85 9.88
C ASP A 47 7.03 1.15 11.40
N TRP A 48 8.26 1.31 11.90
CA TRP A 48 8.52 1.61 13.31
C TRP A 48 8.08 3.01 13.75
N ARG A 49 7.75 3.92 12.81
CA ARG A 49 7.27 5.27 13.09
C ARG A 49 5.74 5.34 13.15
N GLY A 50 5.05 4.25 12.87
CA GLY A 50 3.59 4.21 12.79
C GLY A 50 3.03 4.63 11.44
N VAL A 51 3.83 4.60 10.37
CA VAL A 51 3.37 4.85 9.01
C VAL A 51 2.84 3.55 8.42
N LEU A 52 1.59 3.57 7.95
CA LEU A 52 0.98 2.46 7.23
C LEU A 52 1.22 2.63 5.73
N LEU A 53 1.87 1.64 5.12
CA LEU A 53 1.95 1.49 3.67
C LEU A 53 0.89 0.48 3.22
N THR A 54 -0.10 0.95 2.48
CA THR A 54 -1.19 0.14 1.91
C THR A 54 -0.95 -0.02 0.42
N ARG A 55 -0.77 -1.26 -0.06
CA ARG A 55 -0.55 -1.60 -1.47
C ARG A 55 -1.72 -2.38 -2.04
N PHE A 56 -2.18 -1.99 -3.22
CA PHE A 56 -3.32 -2.59 -3.88
C PHE A 56 -2.85 -3.57 -4.97
N ASN A 57 -3.14 -4.86 -4.80
CA ASN A 57 -2.77 -5.89 -5.77
C ASN A 57 -3.82 -6.06 -6.87
N GLN A 58 -4.99 -5.42 -6.71
CA GLN A 58 -6.07 -5.37 -7.69
C GLN A 58 -6.79 -4.02 -7.61
N PRO A 59 -7.49 -3.61 -8.67
CA PRO A 59 -8.26 -2.37 -8.65
C PRO A 59 -9.38 -2.40 -7.60
N LEU A 60 -9.61 -1.27 -6.96
CA LEU A 60 -10.65 -1.05 -5.96
C LEU A 60 -11.31 0.30 -6.25
N GLU A 61 -12.53 0.25 -6.78
CA GLU A 61 -13.31 1.44 -7.14
C GLU A 61 -14.28 1.81 -6.01
N ASN A 62 -14.48 3.11 -5.82
CA ASN A 62 -15.37 3.68 -4.80
C ASN A 62 -15.11 3.08 -3.40
N ALA A 63 -13.83 2.96 -3.04
CA ALA A 63 -13.42 2.40 -1.76
C ALA A 63 -13.12 3.50 -0.73
N THR A 64 -13.29 3.18 0.54
CA THR A 64 -12.92 4.05 1.66
C THR A 64 -11.98 3.29 2.58
N ILE A 65 -10.84 3.90 2.92
CA ILE A 65 -9.95 3.43 4.00
C ILE A 65 -10.32 4.17 5.27
N GLU A 66 -10.55 3.44 6.36
CA GLU A 66 -10.76 3.99 7.70
C GLU A 66 -9.73 3.42 8.69
N ILE A 67 -9.29 4.26 9.63
CA ILE A 67 -8.49 3.84 10.78
C ILE A 67 -9.28 4.14 12.05
N VAL A 68 -9.71 3.09 12.74
CA VAL A 68 -10.56 3.16 13.93
C VAL A 68 -9.71 2.88 15.17
N ASN A 69 -9.85 3.72 16.21
CA ASN A 69 -9.15 3.50 17.48
C ASN A 69 -9.90 2.48 18.37
N ALA A 70 -9.29 2.09 19.50
CA ALA A 70 -9.89 1.16 20.45
C ALA A 70 -11.27 1.58 21.03
N ASP A 71 -11.61 2.88 20.97
CA ASP A 71 -12.91 3.41 21.42
C ASP A 71 -13.99 3.34 20.32
N GLY A 72 -13.65 2.82 19.14
CA GLY A 72 -14.55 2.78 17.99
C GLY A 72 -14.65 4.10 17.23
N LYS A 73 -13.76 5.07 17.49
CA LYS A 73 -13.74 6.36 16.80
C LYS A 73 -12.85 6.30 15.56
N VAL A 74 -13.39 6.73 14.41
CA VAL A 74 -12.61 6.97 13.19
C VAL A 74 -11.62 8.11 13.42
N THR A 75 -10.34 7.81 13.25
CA THR A 75 -9.22 8.75 13.40
C THR A 75 -8.59 9.16 12.08
N TYR A 76 -8.86 8.41 11.02
CA TYR A 76 -8.49 8.70 9.65
C TYR A 76 -9.53 8.11 8.71
N GLN A 77 -9.85 8.82 7.64
CA GLN A 77 -10.73 8.36 6.58
C GLN A 77 -10.24 8.94 5.24
N GLN A 78 -10.21 8.11 4.20
CA GLN A 78 -9.90 8.55 2.84
C GLN A 78 -10.68 7.73 1.81
N ASP A 79 -11.40 8.42 0.93
CA ASP A 79 -12.01 7.81 -0.26
C ASP A 79 -10.97 7.67 -1.38
N ILE A 80 -11.01 6.55 -2.08
CA ILE A 80 -10.01 6.16 -3.08
C ILE A 80 -10.64 5.43 -4.27
N ASP A 81 -9.99 5.59 -5.42
CA ASP A 81 -10.13 4.73 -6.59
C ASP A 81 -8.73 4.18 -6.92
N ALA A 82 -8.40 3.01 -6.38
CA ALA A 82 -7.07 2.41 -6.50
C ALA A 82 -6.95 1.53 -7.75
N LYS A 83 -5.79 1.59 -8.38
CA LYS A 83 -5.36 0.69 -9.46
C LYS A 83 -4.43 -0.38 -8.91
N THR A 84 -4.21 -1.43 -9.69
CA THR A 84 -3.16 -2.41 -9.39
C THR A 84 -1.80 -1.71 -9.26
N ASP A 85 -1.05 -2.11 -8.23
CA ASP A 85 0.25 -1.59 -7.83
C ASP A 85 0.24 -0.17 -7.24
N ASP A 86 -0.94 0.45 -7.08
CA ASP A 86 -1.03 1.70 -6.32
C ASP A 86 -0.62 1.47 -4.87
N ALA A 87 0.00 2.49 -4.28
CA ALA A 87 0.41 2.47 -2.88
C ALA A 87 0.09 3.80 -2.21
N ILE A 88 -0.49 3.71 -1.01
CA ILE A 88 -0.84 4.86 -0.18
C ILE A 88 -0.08 4.77 1.14
N SER A 89 0.45 5.90 1.58
CA SER A 89 1.16 6.04 2.86
C SER A 89 0.30 6.87 3.81
N ILE A 90 -0.03 6.31 4.97
CA ILE A 90 -0.86 6.95 6.00
C ILE A 90 0.01 7.13 7.24
N GLU A 91 0.31 8.39 7.59
CA GLU A 91 1.03 8.71 8.81
C GLU A 91 0.06 8.83 9.99
N LEU A 92 0.18 7.94 10.97
CA LEU A 92 -0.58 8.03 12.21
C LEU A 92 0.19 8.86 13.22
N SER A 93 -0.52 9.70 13.98
CA SER A 93 0.10 10.48 15.06
C SER A 93 0.57 9.54 16.18
N PRO A 94 1.88 9.47 16.50
CA PRO A 94 2.40 8.55 17.51
C PRO A 94 1.93 8.90 18.92
N ASN A 95 1.40 10.10 19.17
CA ASN A 95 1.00 10.57 20.50
C ASN A 95 -0.20 9.82 21.12
N LYS A 96 -0.75 8.82 20.43
CA LYS A 96 -1.84 7.97 20.91
C LYS A 96 -1.49 6.50 20.67
N PRO A 97 -0.55 5.93 21.44
CA PRO A 97 -0.25 4.51 21.34
C PRO A 97 -1.49 3.69 21.76
N GLY A 98 -1.64 2.51 21.18
CA GLY A 98 -2.78 1.65 21.48
C GLY A 98 -3.18 0.75 20.31
N LYS A 99 -4.30 0.06 20.50
CA LYS A 99 -4.91 -0.80 19.48
C LYS A 99 -5.70 0.03 18.47
N TYR A 100 -5.55 -0.32 17.20
CA TYR A 100 -6.28 0.25 16.07
C TYR A 100 -6.74 -0.84 15.12
N THR A 101 -7.76 -0.52 14.34
CA THR A 101 -8.25 -1.34 13.22
C THR A 101 -8.14 -0.52 11.95
N ILE A 102 -7.58 -1.11 10.89
CA ILE A 102 -7.71 -0.61 9.53
C ILE A 102 -8.89 -1.32 8.86
N GLU A 103 -9.79 -0.54 8.27
CA GLU A 103 -10.91 -1.03 7.49
C GLU A 103 -10.79 -0.48 6.06
N ILE A 104 -10.98 -1.35 5.06
CA ILE A 104 -11.06 -0.97 3.66
C ILE A 104 -12.41 -1.45 3.16
N ILE A 105 -13.28 -0.51 2.82
CA ILE A 105 -14.68 -0.76 2.51
C ILE A 105 -14.91 -0.42 1.04
N SER A 106 -15.45 -1.35 0.27
CA SER A 106 -15.79 -1.13 -1.13
C SER A 106 -17.06 -1.87 -1.54
N PRO A 107 -17.63 -1.60 -2.72
CA PRO A 107 -18.77 -2.36 -3.24
C PRO A 107 -18.49 -3.87 -3.40
N GLN A 108 -17.23 -4.26 -3.57
CA GLN A 108 -16.82 -5.66 -3.72
C GLN A 108 -16.71 -6.40 -2.38
N GLY A 109 -16.54 -5.68 -1.27
CA GLY A 109 -16.41 -6.30 0.05
C GLY A 109 -15.72 -5.40 1.07
N THR A 110 -15.28 -6.01 2.17
CA THR A 110 -14.53 -5.32 3.22
C THR A 110 -13.26 -6.08 3.56
N LEU A 111 -12.20 -5.36 3.91
CA LEU A 111 -10.99 -5.89 4.52
C LEU A 111 -10.79 -5.23 5.87
N GLU A 112 -10.46 -6.03 6.87
CA GLU A 112 -10.28 -5.56 8.26
C GLU A 112 -8.99 -6.13 8.83
N GLY A 113 -8.18 -5.30 9.48
CA GLY A 113 -6.94 -5.74 10.13
C GLY A 113 -6.64 -4.98 11.41
N GLU A 114 -6.23 -5.70 12.45
CA GLU A 114 -5.85 -5.09 13.72
C GLU A 114 -4.34 -4.83 13.79
N PHE A 115 -3.96 -3.70 14.39
CA PHE A 115 -2.57 -3.37 14.68
C PHE A 115 -2.44 -2.57 15.97
N TYR A 116 -1.20 -2.45 16.46
CA TYR A 116 -0.86 -1.67 17.63
C TYR A 116 0.14 -0.59 17.26
N LEU A 117 -0.18 0.65 17.59
CA LEU A 117 0.75 1.78 17.50
C LEU A 117 1.56 1.84 18.81
N TYR A 118 2.88 1.93 18.68
CA TYR A 118 3.82 2.02 19.80
C TYR A 118 4.48 3.41 19.79
N ASN A 119 4.89 3.88 20.97
CA ASN A 119 5.75 5.07 21.11
C ASN A 119 7.23 4.72 20.97
#